data_AF-A0A6B2XMU1-F1
#
_entry.id   AF-A0A6B2XMU1-F1
#
_cell.length_a   1.000
_cell.length_b   1.000
_cell.length_c   1.000
_cell.angle_alpha   90.00
_cell.angle_beta   90.00
_cell.angle_gamma   90.00
#
_symmetry.space_group_name_H-M   'P 1'
#
loop_
_entity.id
_entity.type
_entity.pdbx_description
1 polymer ?
#
loop_
_entity_poly.entity_id
_entity_poly.type
_entity_poly.pdbx_seq_one_letter_code
_entity_poly.pdbx_strand_id
1 'polypeptide(L)'
;RLWTKEEVPYAGEHFSVTGSRLGPRPVTRAGRAHPRIYFGGASEAAERVAATEVDVQLFWGEPLDGIAERIDRLKRLSAELGREHAPLEFGLRITTFVRDTTEEAWADAEAKVAELAARSQEAEAWSAR
;
A
#
# COMPACT_ATOMS: atom_id res chain seq x y z
N ARG A 1 -8.41 1.74 15.81
CA ARG A 1 -9.18 1.79 17.09
C ARG A 1 -8.37 1.33 18.31
N LEU A 2 -7.81 0.12 18.32
CA LEU A 2 -7.11 -0.44 19.50
C LEU A 2 -5.97 0.46 20.02
N TRP A 3 -5.25 1.13 19.11
CA TRP A 3 -4.19 2.08 19.49
C TRP A 3 -4.67 3.31 20.27
N THR A 4 -5.91 3.76 20.04
CA THR A 4 -6.40 5.06 20.53
C THR A 4 -7.47 4.97 21.61
N LYS A 5 -7.97 3.78 21.92
CA LYS A 5 -9.01 3.55 22.95
C LYS A 5 -8.49 2.64 24.06
N GLU A 6 -9.06 2.76 25.26
CA GLU A 6 -8.66 1.94 26.41
C GLU A 6 -8.94 0.46 26.19
N GLU A 7 -10.17 0.17 25.78
CA GLU A 7 -10.64 -1.17 25.49
C GLU A 7 -11.47 -1.15 24.20
N VAL A 8 -11.29 -2.17 23.35
CA VAL A 8 -11.99 -2.28 22.07
C VAL A 8 -12.64 -3.65 21.95
N PRO A 9 -13.94 -3.77 22.23
CA PRO A 9 -14.70 -4.89 21.73
C PRO A 9 -14.94 -4.72 20.23
N TYR A 10 -14.95 -5.84 19.50
CA TYR A 10 -15.31 -5.89 18.09
C TYR A 10 -15.93 -7.24 17.76
N ALA A 11 -17.02 -7.24 16.98
CA ALA A 11 -17.65 -8.44 16.46
C ALA A 11 -17.87 -8.22 14.96
N GLY A 12 -17.01 -8.82 14.15
CA GLY A 12 -17.11 -8.82 12.70
C GLY A 12 -17.29 -10.23 12.15
N GLU A 13 -17.47 -10.32 10.84
CA GLU A 13 -17.67 -11.58 10.14
C GLU A 13 -16.45 -12.51 10.24
N HIS A 14 -15.24 -11.95 10.09
CA HIS A 14 -14.00 -12.75 10.07
C HIS A 14 -13.31 -12.86 11.42
N PHE A 15 -13.54 -11.92 12.33
CA PHE A 15 -12.95 -11.96 13.67
C PHE A 15 -13.83 -11.25 14.69
N SER A 16 -13.77 -11.74 15.92
CA SER A 16 -14.37 -11.09 17.08
C SER A 16 -13.39 -11.09 18.25
N VAL A 17 -13.41 -10.02 19.03
CA VAL A 17 -12.60 -9.86 20.24
C VAL A 17 -13.42 -9.20 21.33
N THR A 18 -13.27 -9.69 22.55
CA THR A 18 -13.82 -9.12 23.78
C THR A 18 -12.67 -8.71 24.70
N GLY A 19 -12.81 -7.61 25.45
CA GLY A 19 -11.77 -7.18 26.38
C GLY A 19 -10.43 -6.80 25.76
N SER A 20 -10.37 -6.48 24.45
CA SER A 20 -9.10 -6.21 23.78
C SER A 20 -8.49 -4.90 24.28
N ARG A 21 -7.32 -5.01 24.90
CA ARG A 21 -6.50 -3.90 25.39
C ARG A 21 -5.09 -4.03 24.84
N LEU A 22 -4.40 -2.91 24.68
CA LEU A 22 -3.04 -2.89 24.15
C LEU A 22 -2.08 -2.19 25.12
N GLY A 23 -1.05 -2.93 25.54
CA GLY A 23 0.09 -2.42 26.28
C GLY A 23 1.40 -3.02 25.76
N PRO A 24 2.47 -2.22 25.55
CA PRO A 24 2.54 -0.76 25.68
C PRO A 24 1.82 0.00 24.53
N ARG A 25 1.48 1.28 24.77
CA ARG A 25 0.86 2.14 23.75
C ARG A 25 1.88 2.58 22.69
N PRO A 26 1.46 2.81 21.43
CA PRO A 26 2.32 3.45 20.44
C PRO A 26 2.77 4.84 20.87
N VAL A 27 3.93 5.26 20.39
CA VAL A 27 4.41 6.64 20.59
C VAL A 27 3.52 7.58 19.78
N THR A 28 2.83 8.48 20.49
CA THR A 28 2.06 9.58 19.89
C THR A 28 3.03 10.65 19.36
N ARG A 29 2.81 11.10 18.12
CA ARG A 29 3.48 12.28 17.56
C ARG A 29 2.49 13.45 17.55
N ALA A 30 2.98 14.69 17.54
CA ALA A 30 2.12 15.87 17.52
C ALA A 30 1.06 15.75 16.40
N GLY A 31 -0.22 15.78 16.78
CA GLY A 31 -1.37 15.64 15.87
C GLY A 31 -1.74 14.22 15.43
N ARG A 32 -1.04 13.16 15.87
CA ARG A 32 -1.37 11.76 15.48
C ARG A 32 -1.12 10.76 16.61
N ALA A 33 -2.21 10.12 17.05
CA ALA A 33 -2.22 9.13 18.14
C ALA A 33 -1.87 7.69 17.72
N HIS A 34 -1.56 7.46 16.44
CA HIS A 34 -1.20 6.15 15.91
C HIS A 34 -0.20 6.27 14.75
N PRO A 35 0.53 5.19 14.40
CA PRO A 35 1.34 5.16 13.18
C PRO A 35 0.51 5.38 11.91
N ARG A 36 1.18 5.83 10.85
CA ARG A 36 0.58 5.90 9.52
C ARG A 36 0.31 4.50 8.98
N ILE A 37 -0.85 4.31 8.35
CA ILE A 37 -1.26 3.08 7.68
C ILE A 37 -1.10 3.27 6.18
N TYR A 38 -0.10 2.59 5.61
CA TYR A 38 0.11 2.49 4.18
C TYR A 38 -0.57 1.22 3.66
N PHE A 39 -1.27 1.33 2.54
CA PHE A 39 -1.99 0.21 1.95
C PHE A 39 -1.84 0.23 0.43
N GLY A 40 -1.87 -0.94 -0.19
CA GLY A 40 -1.77 -1.08 -1.64
C GLY A 40 -2.77 -2.09 -2.15
N GLY A 41 -3.10 -1.97 -3.43
CA GLY A 41 -4.06 -2.85 -4.11
C GLY A 41 -4.80 -2.10 -5.22
N ALA A 42 -5.15 -2.83 -6.28
CA ALA A 42 -5.82 -2.30 -7.47
C ALA A 42 -7.21 -2.87 -7.70
N SER A 43 -7.66 -3.82 -6.87
CA SER A 43 -9.03 -4.33 -6.95
C SER A 43 -10.01 -3.30 -6.40
N GLU A 44 -11.26 -3.35 -6.87
CA GLU A 44 -12.34 -2.50 -6.38
C GLU A 44 -12.49 -2.59 -4.85
N ALA A 45 -12.44 -3.80 -4.29
CA ALA A 45 -12.48 -4.02 -2.84
C ALA A 45 -11.32 -3.32 -2.10
N ALA A 46 -10.10 -3.38 -2.65
CA ALA A 46 -8.95 -2.69 -2.07
C ALA A 46 -9.10 -1.17 -2.17
N GLU A 47 -9.62 -0.65 -3.28
CA GLU A 47 -9.85 0.80 -3.43
C GLU A 47 -10.89 1.33 -2.44
N ARG A 48 -11.94 0.57 -2.15
CA ARG A 48 -12.91 0.94 -1.11
C ARG A 48 -12.27 1.00 0.28
N VAL A 49 -11.40 0.04 0.63
CA VAL A 49 -10.63 0.08 1.88
C VAL A 49 -9.70 1.28 1.94
N ALA A 50 -8.99 1.55 0.84
CA ALA A 50 -8.08 2.70 0.75
C ALA A 50 -8.82 4.03 0.90
N ALA A 51 -9.97 4.16 0.25
CA ALA A 51 -10.80 5.35 0.32
C ALA A 51 -11.29 5.65 1.74
N THR A 52 -11.55 4.64 2.58
CA THR A 52 -12.14 4.86 3.91
C THR A 52 -11.15 4.82 5.07
N GLU A 53 -10.24 3.84 5.13
CA GLU A 53 -9.52 3.52 6.39
C GLU A 53 -8.04 3.95 6.43
N VAL A 54 -7.38 4.02 5.27
CA VAL A 54 -5.91 4.08 5.23
C VAL A 54 -5.41 5.52 5.11
N ASP A 55 -4.17 5.77 5.47
CA ASP A 55 -3.58 7.11 5.38
C ASP A 55 -2.95 7.37 4.02
N VAL A 56 -2.32 6.34 3.43
CA VAL A 56 -1.61 6.45 2.15
C VAL A 56 -1.93 5.25 1.26
N GLN A 57 -2.40 5.53 0.04
CA GLN A 57 -2.48 4.53 -1.02
C GLN A 57 -1.13 4.43 -1.75
N LEU A 58 -0.57 3.23 -1.83
CA LEU A 58 0.66 2.93 -2.55
C LEU A 58 0.37 2.34 -3.94
N PHE A 59 0.92 2.99 -4.96
CA PHE A 59 0.88 2.54 -6.34
C PHE A 59 2.17 1.81 -6.74
N TRP A 60 2.05 0.93 -7.74
CA TRP A 60 3.19 0.43 -8.49
C TRP A 60 3.54 1.39 -9.63
N GLY A 61 4.71 1.20 -10.24
CA GLY A 61 5.08 1.91 -11.46
C GLY A 61 4.07 1.63 -12.57
N GLU A 62 3.23 2.61 -12.87
CA GLU A 62 2.23 2.62 -13.94
C GLU A 62 2.46 3.90 -14.78
N PRO A 63 1.96 3.97 -16.03
CA PRO A 63 2.01 5.21 -16.82
C PRO A 63 1.39 6.38 -16.05
N LEU A 64 1.94 7.58 -16.25
CA LEU A 64 1.55 8.79 -15.50
C LEU A 64 0.05 9.06 -15.58
N ASP A 65 -0.54 8.94 -16.76
CA ASP A 65 -1.98 9.17 -16.99
C ASP A 65 -2.83 8.15 -16.21
N GLY A 66 -2.40 6.88 -16.16
CA GLY A 66 -3.07 5.84 -15.39
C GLY A 66 -3.04 6.11 -13.88
N ILE A 67 -1.93 6.63 -13.36
CA ILE A 67 -1.81 7.05 -11.97
C ILE A 67 -2.74 8.25 -11.70
N ALA A 68 -2.77 9.23 -12.59
CA ALA A 68 -3.62 10.42 -12.45
C ALA A 68 -5.11 10.04 -12.38
N GLU A 69 -5.58 9.21 -13.32
CA GLU A 69 -6.96 8.72 -13.34
C GLU A 69 -7.34 7.97 -12.05
N ARG A 70 -6.40 7.18 -11.54
CA ARG A 70 -6.61 6.38 -10.33
C ARG A 70 -6.63 7.21 -9.07
N ILE A 71 -5.79 8.24 -8.97
CA ILE A 71 -5.84 9.24 -7.90
C ILE A 71 -7.21 9.93 -7.90
N ASP A 72 -7.69 10.37 -9.06
CA ASP A 72 -8.96 11.08 -9.15
C ASP A 72 -10.15 10.18 -8.81
N ARG A 73 -10.11 8.91 -9.23
CA ARG A 73 -11.09 7.90 -8.83
C ARG A 73 -11.13 7.71 -7.32
N LEU A 74 -9.98 7.54 -6.68
CA LEU A 74 -9.90 7.34 -5.22
C LEU A 74 -10.35 8.58 -4.44
N LYS A 75 -10.09 9.79 -4.93
CA LYS A 75 -10.60 11.03 -4.33
C LYS A 75 -12.12 11.09 -4.38
N ARG A 76 -12.74 10.78 -5.53
CA ARG A 76 -14.20 10.72 -5.67
C ARG A 76 -14.79 9.64 -4.75
N LEU A 77 -14.22 8.44 -4.78
CA LEU A 77 -14.66 7.33 -3.95
C LEU A 77 -14.56 7.66 -2.45
N SER A 78 -13.50 8.36 -2.02
CA SER A 78 -13.35 8.82 -0.63
C SER A 78 -14.46 9.78 -0.21
N ALA A 79 -14.89 10.68 -1.11
CA ALA A 79 -15.99 11.60 -0.86
C ALA A 79 -17.35 10.86 -0.83
N GLU A 80 -17.58 9.97 -1.81
CA GLU A 80 -18.80 9.16 -1.91
C GLU A 80 -19.00 8.23 -0.70
N LEU A 81 -17.92 7.66 -0.18
CA LEU A 81 -17.95 6.77 0.99
C LEU A 81 -17.88 7.51 2.33
N GLY A 82 -17.83 8.85 2.32
CA GLY A 82 -17.89 9.66 3.53
C GLY A 82 -16.68 9.47 4.45
N ARG A 83 -15.47 9.40 3.88
CA ARG A 83 -14.21 9.25 4.64
C ARG A 83 -14.13 10.22 5.82
N GLU A 84 -13.95 9.68 7.04
CA GLU A 84 -13.84 10.47 8.29
C GLU A 84 -12.41 10.91 8.61
N HIS A 85 -11.42 10.36 7.91
CA HIS A 85 -10.00 10.64 8.13
C HIS A 85 -9.51 11.83 7.29
N ALA A 86 -8.30 12.32 7.60
CA ALA A 86 -7.62 13.31 6.78
C ALA A 86 -7.55 12.85 5.30
N PRO A 87 -7.49 13.78 4.32
CA PRO A 87 -7.45 13.43 2.91
C PRO A 87 -6.42 12.35 2.60
N LEU A 88 -6.82 11.38 1.76
CA LEU A 88 -5.95 10.27 1.37
C LEU A 88 -4.68 10.80 0.70
N GLU A 89 -3.52 10.40 1.22
CA GLU A 89 -2.23 10.68 0.61
C GLU A 89 -1.89 9.56 -0.41
N PHE A 90 -0.97 9.84 -1.33
CA PHE A 90 -0.57 8.91 -2.39
C PHE A 90 0.94 8.73 -2.40
N GLY A 91 1.39 7.49 -2.54
CA GLY A 91 2.80 7.15 -2.70
C GLY A 91 3.02 6.25 -3.90
N LEU A 92 4.20 6.34 -4.49
CA LEU A 92 4.62 5.53 -5.63
C LEU A 92 5.79 4.65 -5.22
N ARG A 93 5.64 3.34 -5.43
CA ARG A 93 6.74 2.38 -5.29
C ARG A 93 7.30 2.09 -6.68
N ILE A 94 8.52 2.58 -6.91
CA ILE A 94 9.24 2.39 -8.17
C ILE A 94 10.66 1.92 -7.90
N THR A 95 11.18 1.05 -8.77
CA THR A 95 12.59 0.67 -8.78
C THR A 95 13.33 1.64 -9.70
N THR A 96 14.39 2.26 -9.22
CA THR A 96 15.18 3.23 -9.99
C THR A 96 16.56 2.68 -10.32
N PHE A 97 17.02 2.96 -11.54
CA PHE A 97 18.39 2.72 -11.99
C PHE A 97 19.00 4.09 -12.29
N VAL A 98 19.98 4.50 -11.49
CA VAL A 98 20.62 5.82 -11.61
C VAL A 98 22.10 5.61 -11.88
N ARG A 99 22.59 6.09 -13.03
CA ARG A 99 23.97 5.98 -13.51
C ARG A 99 24.43 7.31 -14.10
N ASP A 100 25.70 7.40 -14.45
CA ASP A 100 26.30 8.61 -15.01
C ASP A 100 25.74 8.89 -16.41
N THR A 101 25.40 7.83 -17.16
CA THR A 101 24.76 7.93 -18.49
C THR A 101 23.43 7.18 -18.57
N THR A 102 22.60 7.57 -19.52
CA THR A 102 21.31 6.92 -19.81
C THR A 102 21.54 5.48 -20.29
N GLU A 103 22.56 5.28 -21.11
CA GLU A 103 22.94 3.98 -21.68
C GLU A 103 23.32 2.97 -20.59
N GLU A 104 24.13 3.39 -19.60
CA GLU A 104 24.48 2.55 -18.44
C GLU A 104 23.26 2.21 -17.59
N ALA A 105 22.35 3.17 -17.37
CA ALA A 105 21.13 2.93 -16.60
C ALA A 105 20.22 1.89 -17.29
N TRP A 106 20.09 1.96 -18.61
CA TRP A 106 19.35 0.97 -19.41
C TRP A 106 20.02 -0.40 -19.40
N ALA A 107 21.34 -0.46 -19.57
CA ALA A 107 22.07 -1.72 -19.55
C ALA A 107 21.87 -2.48 -18.22
N ASP A 108 21.95 -1.78 -17.09
CA ASP A 108 21.72 -2.38 -15.77
C ASP A 108 20.25 -2.77 -15.54
N ALA A 109 19.31 -1.97 -16.04
CA ALA A 109 17.89 -2.29 -15.96
C ALA A 109 17.55 -3.56 -16.75
N GLU A 110 18.03 -3.67 -17.99
CA GLU A 110 17.84 -4.84 -18.85
C GLU A 110 18.51 -6.09 -18.26
N ALA A 111 19.75 -5.96 -17.76
CA ALA A 111 20.44 -7.04 -17.08
C ALA A 111 19.64 -7.54 -15.86
N LYS A 112 19.03 -6.63 -15.09
CA LYS A 112 18.20 -7.01 -13.94
C LYS A 112 16.93 -7.75 -14.36
N VAL A 113 16.28 -7.30 -15.42
CA VAL A 113 15.09 -7.97 -15.99
C VAL A 113 15.46 -9.39 -16.45
N ALA A 114 16.59 -9.55 -17.13
CA ALA A 114 17.08 -10.85 -17.57
C ALA A 114 17.36 -11.81 -16.40
N GLU A 115 18.00 -11.33 -15.33
CA GLU A 115 18.22 -12.12 -14.09
C GLU A 115 16.89 -12.60 -13.48
N LEU A 116 15.90 -11.72 -13.38
CA LEU A 116 14.59 -12.06 -12.83
C LEU A 116 13.86 -13.10 -13.69
N ALA A 117 13.93 -12.96 -15.02
CA ALA A 117 13.33 -13.92 -15.94
C ALA A 117 13.96 -15.32 -15.81
N ALA A 118 15.29 -15.40 -15.77
CA ALA A 118 16.00 -16.67 -15.60
C ALA A 118 15.63 -17.36 -14.29
N ARG A 119 15.60 -16.62 -13.18
CA ARG A 119 15.23 -17.15 -11.86
C ARG A 119 13.79 -17.66 -11.80
N SER A 120 12.86 -17.01 -12.52
CA SER A 120 11.47 -17.47 -12.60
C SER A 120 11.35 -18.81 -13.31
N GLN A 121 12.08 -18.98 -14.43
CA GLN A 121 12.09 -20.23 -15.19
C GLN A 121 12.69 -21.39 -14.39
N GLU A 122 13.74 -21.13 -13.60
CA GLU A 122 14.33 -22.13 -12.70
C GLU A 122 13.35 -22.57 -11.60
N ALA A 123 12.61 -21.62 -11.01
CA ALA A 123 11.61 -21.92 -9.99
C ALA A 123 10.45 -22.76 -10.56
N GLU A 124 9.96 -22.43 -11.76
CA GLU A 124 8.93 -23.21 -12.45
C GLU A 124 9.42 -24.62 -12.80
N ALA A 125 10.66 -24.76 -13.28
CA ALA A 125 11.26 -26.05 -13.59
C ALA A 125 11.49 -26.92 -12.34
N TRP A 126 11.75 -26.30 -11.17
CA TRP A 126 11.83 -26.99 -9.89
C TRP A 126 10.47 -27.46 -9.39
N SER A 127 9.43 -26.62 -9.49
CA SER A 127 8.05 -26.97 -9.09
C SER A 127 7.39 -28.02 -9.99
N ALA A 128 7.89 -28.21 -11.22
CA ALA A 128 7.39 -29.21 -12.16
C ALA A 128 8.06 -30.60 -12.03
N ARG A 129 9.00 -30.77 -11.10
CA ARG A 129 9.64 -32.06 -10.76
C ARG A 129 9.01 -32.65 -9.50
#